data_AF-A0A850BTB0-F1
#
_entry.id   AF-A0A850BTB0-F1
#
_cell.length_a   1.000
_cell.length_b   1.000
_cell.length_c   1.000
_cell.angle_alpha   90.00
_cell.angle_beta   90.00
_cell.angle_gamma   90.00
#
_symmetry.space_group_name_H-M   'P 1'
#
loop_
_entity.id
_entity.type
_entity.pdbx_description
1 polymer ?
#
loop_
_entity_poly.entity_id
_entity_poly.type
_entity_poly.pdbx_seq_one_letter_code
_entity_poly.pdbx_strand_id
1 'polypeptide(L)'
;MPLKYSSRIFAIFCALAWILSSCAPQTTTAQQQVATTVPLSPTSTPTQFPVLKPAFTGVLFSDSIPDALRARVRGLDIPFNASMTLDVSKPGDEDGIRFQWVYALVAPFPTVRDGVTLDELRAAWDGETPHAPPSLPPLLMAESTLRAFEAIWGEPSAGSARSVDEDRLLETAWNESAWAIIPFESLEPKWKVLTVDGQSPIRKNFDVTSYPLVVDFTLRSSGDPSALLRTNPQFSNIETSNYDPSKLTTIIMTGVTALVRATAVTMELKGLAYPGEKMRDVFREADIMHVSNEIPFFTGCPYPKPDASGPLVFCSAPKYMDLITDIGADVIELTGNHFADYGPYAMYETLDIYNAHNIPYFGGGRDLQDSLKPALFEVNGNRIAFIGCNKPDVNRFPTATDYQPGAAPCDFPYLQQKIAELKSQGYVVVSTFQWNESYDYNPAPEQRSDFRSMADAGASIVSGSQAHYAQTMEFHGDAFIHYGLGNLFFDQMGDQSWMPPGIRRLFFDRYAVYDGKLVSIELITALLEDYSRPRIMNEEERAGFLQEYFYYSGWMPFIPTPTPSITPTLTPMSIPPPIHTPSP
;
A
#
# COMPACT_ATOMS: atom_id res chain seq x y z
N MET A 1 46.36 -30.54 7.96
CA MET A 1 47.07 -31.70 7.39
C MET A 1 46.38 -32.10 6.09
N PRO A 2 47.03 -31.94 4.92
CA PRO A 2 46.50 -32.36 3.62
C PRO A 2 47.17 -33.66 3.10
N LEU A 3 46.70 -34.12 1.92
CA LEU A 3 47.26 -35.10 0.95
C LEU A 3 46.66 -36.52 0.90
N LYS A 4 46.09 -36.84 -0.28
CA LYS A 4 46.48 -37.92 -1.23
C LYS A 4 45.55 -37.88 -2.46
N TYR A 5 46.00 -37.43 -3.64
CA TYR A 5 46.64 -38.16 -4.76
C TYR A 5 45.76 -39.18 -5.52
N SER A 6 45.41 -38.86 -6.77
CA SER A 6 45.45 -39.71 -7.99
C SER A 6 45.07 -38.83 -9.21
N SER A 7 45.99 -38.40 -10.08
CA SER A 7 46.52 -39.10 -11.28
C SER A 7 45.41 -39.52 -12.27
N ARG A 8 45.39 -39.26 -13.59
CA ARG A 8 46.39 -38.83 -14.60
C ARG A 8 45.66 -38.79 -15.98
N ILE A 9 46.32 -38.24 -17.03
CA ILE A 9 46.16 -38.48 -18.51
C ILE A 9 45.02 -37.66 -19.19
N PHE A 10 45.15 -36.86 -20.26
CA PHE A 10 46.13 -36.68 -21.38
C PHE A 10 45.82 -35.31 -22.07
N ALA A 11 46.73 -34.34 -22.18
CA ALA A 11 47.63 -34.00 -23.31
C ALA A 11 46.97 -33.46 -24.62
N ILE A 12 46.99 -32.12 -24.86
CA ILE A 12 47.83 -31.31 -25.81
C ILE A 12 47.32 -31.28 -27.29
N PHE A 13 46.94 -30.10 -27.82
CA PHE A 13 47.72 -29.33 -28.84
C PHE A 13 47.05 -28.00 -29.28
N CYS A 14 47.90 -26.98 -29.40
CA CYS A 14 47.63 -25.58 -29.72
C CYS A 14 47.53 -25.27 -31.23
N ALA A 15 46.86 -24.14 -31.51
CA ALA A 15 47.19 -23.06 -32.46
C ALA A 15 47.52 -23.38 -33.93
N LEU A 16 46.87 -22.68 -34.87
CA LEU A 16 47.48 -21.54 -35.57
C LEU A 16 46.48 -20.88 -36.54
N ALA A 17 46.64 -19.57 -36.69
CA ALA A 17 45.92 -18.70 -37.61
C ALA A 17 46.81 -18.37 -38.84
N TRP A 18 46.15 -17.87 -39.89
CA TRP A 18 46.62 -17.00 -41.00
C TRP A 18 46.87 -17.60 -42.41
N ILE A 19 46.03 -17.06 -43.32
CA ILE A 19 46.25 -16.65 -44.72
C ILE A 19 46.40 -17.73 -45.80
N LEU A 20 45.53 -17.67 -46.83
CA LEU A 20 45.87 -17.52 -48.26
C LEU A 20 44.60 -17.39 -49.14
N SER A 21 44.42 -16.18 -49.68
CA SER A 21 44.04 -15.78 -51.05
C SER A 21 43.41 -16.77 -52.06
N SER A 22 42.42 -16.20 -52.77
CA SER A 22 42.06 -16.36 -54.19
C SER A 22 41.46 -17.68 -54.71
N CYS A 23 40.24 -17.59 -55.24
CA CYS A 23 39.91 -18.04 -56.61
C CYS A 23 38.46 -17.64 -56.97
N ALA A 24 38.31 -16.76 -57.95
CA ALA A 24 37.07 -16.48 -58.66
C ALA A 24 37.04 -17.33 -59.95
N PRO A 25 35.91 -17.93 -60.35
CA PRO A 25 35.78 -18.54 -61.67
C PRO A 25 35.32 -17.51 -62.72
N GLN A 26 36.12 -17.39 -63.77
CA GLN A 26 35.74 -16.80 -65.05
C GLN A 26 34.71 -17.69 -65.77
N THR A 27 33.79 -17.08 -66.53
CA THR A 27 33.17 -17.76 -67.68
C THR A 27 32.90 -16.76 -68.81
N THR A 28 33.71 -16.93 -69.86
CA THR A 28 33.42 -16.83 -71.30
C THR A 28 32.73 -15.59 -71.87
N THR A 29 33.55 -14.78 -72.54
CA THR A 29 33.22 -13.84 -73.60
C THR A 29 32.76 -14.57 -74.86
N ALA A 30 31.55 -14.29 -75.34
CA ALA A 30 31.12 -14.53 -76.71
C ALA A 30 31.09 -13.19 -77.45
N GLN A 31 31.89 -13.05 -78.50
CA GLN A 31 31.81 -11.93 -79.43
C GLN A 31 30.56 -12.08 -80.30
N GLN A 32 29.74 -11.02 -80.37
CA GLN A 32 28.73 -10.90 -81.40
C GLN A 32 28.74 -9.50 -82.02
N GLN A 33 28.74 -9.53 -83.35
CA GLN A 33 28.80 -8.48 -84.36
C GLN A 33 28.09 -7.16 -84.00
N VAL A 34 28.81 -6.07 -84.28
CA VAL A 34 28.27 -4.72 -84.42
C VAL A 34 27.42 -4.66 -85.69
N ALA A 35 26.11 -4.48 -85.52
CA ALA A 35 25.21 -4.03 -86.57
C ALA A 35 24.87 -2.56 -86.33
N THR A 36 25.20 -1.71 -87.30
CA THR A 36 24.85 -0.29 -87.33
C THR A 36 23.35 -0.13 -87.57
N THR A 37 22.60 0.24 -86.52
CA THR A 37 21.20 0.65 -86.61
C THR A 37 21.05 2.13 -86.28
N VAL A 38 20.43 2.85 -87.21
CA VAL A 38 20.04 4.27 -87.15
C VAL A 38 19.24 4.56 -85.87
N PRO A 39 19.47 5.68 -85.16
CA PRO A 39 18.68 6.00 -83.97
C PRO A 39 17.25 6.40 -84.35
N LEU A 40 16.29 5.56 -83.96
CA LEU A 40 14.88 5.92 -83.87
C LEU A 40 14.68 6.85 -82.68
N SER A 41 13.86 7.89 -82.86
CA SER A 41 13.49 8.86 -81.82
C SER A 41 12.96 8.14 -80.56
N PRO A 42 13.27 8.63 -79.34
CA PRO A 42 12.81 7.98 -78.11
C PRO A 42 11.28 8.00 -78.05
N THR A 43 10.70 6.80 -78.06
CA THR A 43 9.29 6.61 -77.69
C THR A 43 9.17 6.85 -76.20
N SER A 44 8.23 7.71 -75.79
CA SER A 44 7.97 8.03 -74.39
C SER A 44 7.76 6.76 -73.57
N THR A 45 8.66 6.49 -72.64
CA THR A 45 8.47 5.50 -71.57
C THR A 45 7.16 5.83 -70.85
N PRO A 46 6.25 4.87 -70.62
CA PRO A 46 5.09 5.13 -69.77
C PRO A 46 5.62 5.52 -68.40
N THR A 47 5.28 6.74 -67.97
CA THR A 47 5.49 7.18 -66.60
C THR A 47 4.86 6.12 -65.69
N GLN A 48 5.67 5.38 -64.91
CA GLN A 48 5.13 4.60 -63.80
C GLN A 48 4.44 5.60 -62.88
N PHE A 49 3.11 5.61 -62.89
CA PHE A 49 2.36 6.27 -61.85
C PHE A 49 2.84 5.67 -60.53
N PRO A 50 3.21 6.49 -59.53
CA PRO A 50 3.48 5.95 -58.20
C PRO A 50 2.22 5.18 -57.78
N VAL A 51 2.39 3.89 -57.54
CA VAL A 51 1.33 3.08 -56.91
C VAL A 51 1.08 3.76 -55.56
N LEU A 52 -0.02 4.51 -55.45
CA LEU A 52 -0.48 5.05 -54.18
C LEU A 52 -0.63 3.86 -53.26
N LYS A 53 0.28 3.72 -52.29
CA LYS A 53 0.04 2.84 -51.14
C LYS A 53 -1.32 3.28 -50.57
N PRO A 54 -2.25 2.36 -50.28
CA PRO A 54 -3.49 2.73 -49.62
C PRO A 54 -3.14 3.56 -48.40
N ALA A 55 -3.75 4.74 -48.26
CA ALA A 55 -3.60 5.52 -47.04
C ALA A 55 -4.05 4.64 -45.89
N PHE A 56 -3.19 4.50 -44.86
CA PHE A 56 -3.56 3.74 -43.67
C PHE A 56 -4.88 4.29 -43.13
N THR A 57 -5.72 3.42 -42.60
CA THR A 57 -6.97 3.80 -41.98
C THR A 57 -7.06 3.05 -40.66
N GLY A 58 -7.22 3.78 -39.57
CA GLY A 58 -7.14 3.26 -38.21
C GLY A 58 -6.24 4.12 -37.33
N VAL A 59 -5.79 3.54 -36.21
CA VAL A 59 -4.87 4.19 -35.26
C VAL A 59 -3.51 3.54 -35.31
N LEU A 60 -2.48 4.35 -35.49
CA LEU A 60 -1.10 3.97 -35.23
C LEU A 60 -0.77 4.23 -33.76
N PHE A 61 -0.38 3.18 -33.05
CA PHE A 61 0.07 3.28 -31.66
C PHE A 61 1.60 3.32 -31.65
N SER A 62 2.15 4.30 -30.95
CA SER A 62 3.57 4.31 -30.57
C SER A 62 3.87 3.18 -29.59
N ASP A 63 5.12 2.73 -29.53
CA ASP A 63 5.54 1.69 -28.59
C ASP A 63 5.44 2.15 -27.12
N SER A 64 5.44 3.46 -26.89
CA SER A 64 5.27 4.10 -25.58
C SER A 64 3.86 4.01 -24.99
N ILE A 65 2.86 3.57 -25.76
CA ILE A 65 1.47 3.56 -25.26
C ILE A 65 1.24 2.34 -24.34
N PRO A 66 0.84 2.53 -23.08
CA PRO A 66 0.48 1.42 -22.18
C PRO A 66 -0.69 0.59 -22.69
N ASP A 67 -0.72 -0.69 -22.34
CA ASP A 67 -1.73 -1.62 -22.86
C ASP A 67 -3.16 -1.23 -22.46
N ALA A 68 -3.36 -0.72 -21.25
CA ALA A 68 -4.67 -0.22 -20.81
C ALA A 68 -5.16 0.97 -21.68
N LEU A 69 -4.27 1.90 -22.02
CA LEU A 69 -4.62 3.01 -22.94
C LEU A 69 -4.84 2.50 -24.37
N ARG A 70 -4.02 1.55 -24.87
CA ARG A 70 -4.24 0.91 -26.17
C ARG A 70 -5.62 0.24 -26.24
N ALA A 71 -5.98 -0.51 -25.20
CA ALA A 71 -7.27 -1.19 -25.10
C ALA A 71 -8.43 -0.18 -25.09
N ARG A 72 -8.29 0.91 -24.34
CA ARG A 72 -9.29 1.98 -24.28
C ARG A 72 -9.54 2.61 -25.65
N VAL A 73 -8.48 2.94 -26.39
CA VAL A 73 -8.61 3.56 -27.72
C VAL A 73 -9.07 2.55 -28.78
N ARG A 74 -8.69 1.28 -28.68
CA ARG A 74 -9.23 0.21 -29.56
C ARG A 74 -10.73 0.00 -29.38
N GLY A 75 -11.27 0.34 -28.22
CA GLY A 75 -12.71 0.28 -27.94
C GLY A 75 -13.52 1.40 -28.60
N LEU A 76 -12.88 2.41 -29.20
CA LEU A 76 -13.55 3.52 -29.87
C LEU A 76 -14.03 3.14 -31.25
N ASP A 77 -15.19 3.67 -31.64
CA ASP A 77 -15.73 3.57 -33.00
C ASP A 77 -15.04 4.59 -33.92
N ILE A 78 -13.93 4.16 -34.50
CA ILE A 78 -13.08 5.00 -35.33
C ILE A 78 -13.58 4.96 -36.76
N PRO A 79 -13.93 6.11 -37.38
CA PRO A 79 -14.46 6.13 -38.73
C PRO A 79 -13.52 5.47 -39.74
N PHE A 80 -14.09 4.70 -40.68
CA PHE A 80 -13.37 3.93 -41.71
C PHE A 80 -12.53 4.78 -42.68
N ASN A 81 -12.52 6.10 -42.56
CA ASN A 81 -11.74 7.03 -43.36
C ASN A 81 -10.77 7.87 -42.52
N ALA A 82 -10.69 7.62 -41.20
CA ALA A 82 -9.80 8.33 -40.31
C ALA A 82 -8.43 7.65 -40.22
N SER A 83 -7.37 8.45 -40.34
CA SER A 83 -6.01 8.08 -39.99
C SER A 83 -5.66 8.83 -38.72
N MET A 84 -5.33 8.10 -37.65
CA MET A 84 -4.98 8.67 -36.36
C MET A 84 -3.64 8.12 -35.86
N THR A 85 -2.97 8.90 -35.01
CA THR A 85 -1.74 8.49 -34.33
C THR A 85 -1.85 8.80 -32.85
N LEU A 86 -1.58 7.83 -32.00
CA LEU A 86 -1.46 7.99 -30.55
C LEU A 86 0.02 7.84 -30.16
N ASP A 87 0.58 8.90 -29.59
CA ASP A 87 1.97 8.99 -29.13
C ASP A 87 2.05 9.88 -27.90
N VAL A 88 3.20 9.90 -27.23
CA VAL A 88 3.49 10.87 -26.15
C VAL A 88 3.31 12.29 -26.69
N SER A 89 2.61 13.14 -25.92
CA SER A 89 2.28 14.51 -26.29
C SER A 89 3.54 15.35 -26.52
N LYS A 90 3.55 16.11 -27.62
CA LYS A 90 4.65 17.04 -27.99
C LYS A 90 4.13 18.47 -28.06
N PRO A 91 5.03 19.48 -27.93
CA PRO A 91 4.65 20.88 -28.17
C PRO A 91 3.99 21.03 -29.55
N GLY A 92 2.80 21.63 -29.61
CA GLY A 92 2.01 21.79 -30.83
C GLY A 92 0.88 20.76 -31.04
N ASP A 93 0.70 19.80 -30.13
CA ASP A 93 -0.38 18.80 -30.19
C ASP A 93 -1.73 19.30 -29.60
N GLU A 94 -1.99 20.60 -29.63
CA GLU A 94 -3.15 21.25 -28.97
C GLU A 94 -4.52 20.84 -29.53
N ASP A 95 -4.55 20.42 -30.81
CA ASP A 95 -5.80 20.06 -31.51
C ASP A 95 -6.22 18.59 -31.32
N GLY A 96 -5.46 17.79 -30.56
CA GLY A 96 -5.73 16.36 -30.35
C GLY A 96 -6.46 16.03 -29.05
N ILE A 97 -6.84 14.75 -28.88
CA ILE A 97 -7.44 14.26 -27.63
C ILE A 97 -6.31 13.87 -26.69
N ARG A 98 -6.22 14.57 -25.56
CA ARG A 98 -5.19 14.34 -24.54
C ARG A 98 -5.64 13.30 -23.53
N PHE A 99 -4.76 12.35 -23.23
CA PHE A 99 -4.86 11.37 -22.16
C PHE A 99 -3.76 11.63 -21.15
N GLN A 100 -4.10 11.80 -19.89
CA GLN A 100 -3.15 11.97 -18.78
C GLN A 100 -2.96 10.62 -18.09
N TRP A 101 -1.73 10.11 -18.03
CA TRP A 101 -1.45 8.82 -17.39
C TRP A 101 -0.54 9.01 -16.18
N VAL A 102 -1.02 8.58 -15.02
CA VAL A 102 -0.31 8.62 -13.75
C VAL A 102 0.48 7.32 -13.57
N TYR A 103 1.77 7.43 -13.29
CA TYR A 103 2.63 6.30 -12.95
C TYR A 103 3.09 6.42 -11.50
N ALA A 104 3.28 5.31 -10.80
CA ALA A 104 3.82 5.30 -9.45
C ALA A 104 5.27 4.81 -9.46
N LEU A 105 6.13 5.47 -8.66
CA LEU A 105 7.40 4.88 -8.24
C LEU A 105 7.10 3.84 -7.15
N VAL A 106 7.53 2.60 -7.38
CA VAL A 106 7.29 1.49 -6.47
C VAL A 106 8.56 0.73 -6.14
N ALA A 107 8.52 0.00 -5.03
CA ALA A 107 9.56 -0.93 -4.61
C ALA A 107 8.89 -2.17 -3.99
N PRO A 108 9.60 -3.30 -3.81
CA PRO A 108 9.09 -4.42 -3.02
C PRO A 108 8.57 -3.95 -1.67
N PHE A 109 7.45 -4.51 -1.22
CA PHE A 109 6.84 -4.16 0.08
C PHE A 109 7.84 -4.03 1.25
N PRO A 110 8.81 -4.95 1.45
CA PRO A 110 9.79 -4.85 2.54
C PRO A 110 10.88 -3.76 2.32
N THR A 111 10.56 -2.68 1.63
CA THR A 111 11.46 -1.53 1.46
C THR A 111 11.29 -0.56 2.63
N VAL A 112 12.38 -0.30 3.37
CA VAL A 112 12.37 0.60 4.54
C VAL A 112 12.06 2.05 4.14
N ARG A 113 12.64 2.51 3.03
CA ARG A 113 12.49 3.88 2.51
C ARG A 113 11.03 4.17 2.14
N ASP A 114 10.54 5.37 2.46
CA ASP A 114 9.17 5.81 2.12
C ASP A 114 9.10 6.72 0.89
N GLY A 115 10.21 7.35 0.52
CA GLY A 115 10.21 8.34 -0.55
C GLY A 115 11.59 8.77 -1.02
N VAL A 116 11.59 9.48 -2.14
CA VAL A 116 12.75 10.06 -2.80
C VAL A 116 12.41 11.48 -3.28
N THR A 117 13.43 12.28 -3.55
CA THR A 117 13.23 13.50 -4.34
C THR A 117 13.21 13.19 -5.84
N LEU A 118 12.67 14.09 -6.65
CA LEU A 118 12.80 13.99 -8.11
C LEU A 118 14.27 13.95 -8.53
N ASP A 119 15.14 14.75 -7.90
CA ASP A 119 16.57 14.78 -8.21
C ASP A 119 17.23 13.42 -7.96
N GLU A 120 16.88 12.72 -6.88
CA GLU A 120 17.36 11.36 -6.61
C GLU A 120 16.84 10.36 -7.64
N LEU A 121 15.56 10.47 -8.03
CA LEU A 121 15.00 9.60 -9.06
C LEU A 121 15.63 9.85 -10.44
N ARG A 122 15.94 11.10 -10.77
CA ARG A 122 16.68 11.48 -11.97
C ARG A 122 18.10 10.96 -11.95
N ALA A 123 18.79 11.07 -10.82
CA ALA A 123 20.10 10.48 -10.68
C ALA A 123 20.08 8.94 -10.87
N ALA A 124 19.04 8.26 -10.35
CA ALA A 124 18.84 6.84 -10.62
C ALA A 124 18.63 6.54 -12.11
N TRP A 125 17.91 7.40 -12.84
CA TRP A 125 17.73 7.29 -14.30
C TRP A 125 19.02 7.57 -15.09
N ASP A 126 19.76 8.60 -14.71
CA ASP A 126 20.99 9.04 -15.37
C ASP A 126 22.23 8.24 -14.93
N GLY A 127 22.06 7.27 -14.02
CA GLY A 127 23.17 6.46 -13.50
C GLY A 127 24.16 7.26 -12.65
N GLU A 128 23.72 8.41 -12.14
CA GLU A 128 24.49 9.24 -11.23
C GLU A 128 24.30 8.77 -9.78
N THR A 129 25.35 8.85 -8.96
CA THR A 129 25.25 8.67 -7.52
C THR A 129 25.42 10.03 -6.84
N PRO A 130 24.35 10.70 -6.40
CA PRO A 130 24.47 11.91 -5.62
C PRO A 130 25.06 11.52 -4.25
N HIS A 131 26.33 11.86 -4.03
CA HIS A 131 27.04 11.75 -2.74
C HIS A 131 27.04 10.38 -2.02
N ALA A 132 28.03 9.53 -2.36
CA ALA A 132 28.51 8.34 -1.64
C ALA A 132 27.52 7.16 -1.44
N PRO A 133 28.00 5.90 -1.49
CA PRO A 133 27.15 4.70 -1.66
C PRO A 133 26.16 4.42 -0.50
N PRO A 134 25.08 3.64 -0.77
CA PRO A 134 24.95 2.70 -1.89
C PRO A 134 24.56 3.35 -3.22
N SER A 135 24.97 2.73 -4.33
CA SER A 135 24.39 3.01 -5.65
C SER A 135 22.86 2.91 -5.57
N LEU A 136 22.14 3.87 -6.16
CA LEU A 136 20.69 3.79 -6.26
C LEU A 136 20.30 2.47 -6.97
N PRO A 137 19.21 1.80 -6.54
CA PRO A 137 18.79 0.55 -7.14
C PRO A 137 18.41 0.76 -8.62
N PRO A 138 18.53 -0.28 -9.46
CA PRO A 138 18.12 -0.17 -10.86
C PRO A 138 16.62 0.10 -10.97
N LEU A 139 16.23 0.85 -12.01
CA LEU A 139 14.83 1.12 -12.34
C LEU A 139 14.30 0.09 -13.34
N LEU A 140 13.29 -0.67 -12.92
CA LEU A 140 12.60 -1.64 -13.76
C LEU A 140 11.29 -1.04 -14.30
N MET A 141 10.96 -1.33 -15.54
CA MET A 141 9.71 -0.87 -16.17
C MET A 141 9.21 -1.91 -17.16
N ALA A 142 7.91 -1.90 -17.45
CA ALA A 142 7.41 -2.53 -18.68
C ALA A 142 7.98 -1.79 -19.92
N GLU A 143 8.08 -2.45 -21.07
CA GLU A 143 8.66 -1.86 -22.27
C GLU A 143 7.96 -0.55 -22.67
N SER A 144 6.63 -0.51 -22.70
CA SER A 144 5.88 0.71 -23.03
C SER A 144 6.15 1.85 -22.05
N THR A 145 6.27 1.54 -20.75
CA THR A 145 6.58 2.53 -19.72
C THR A 145 7.99 3.08 -19.91
N LEU A 146 8.98 2.21 -20.15
CA LEU A 146 10.34 2.64 -20.44
C LEU A 146 10.37 3.58 -21.65
N ARG A 147 9.71 3.21 -22.75
CA ARG A 147 9.60 4.06 -23.97
C ARG A 147 8.89 5.39 -23.71
N ALA A 148 7.88 5.40 -22.84
CA ALA A 148 7.18 6.63 -22.47
C ALA A 148 8.11 7.59 -21.71
N PHE A 149 8.87 7.07 -20.75
CA PHE A 149 9.84 7.87 -19.99
C PHE A 149 11.05 8.28 -20.83
N GLU A 150 11.58 7.42 -21.71
CA GLU A 150 12.60 7.81 -22.70
C GLU A 150 12.17 9.03 -23.54
N ALA A 151 10.89 9.09 -23.93
CA ALA A 151 10.36 10.19 -24.72
C ALA A 151 10.33 11.54 -23.98
N ILE A 152 10.14 11.53 -22.65
CA ILE A 152 10.05 12.76 -21.84
C ILE A 152 11.34 13.08 -21.08
N TRP A 153 12.17 12.09 -20.82
CA TRP A 153 13.38 12.19 -19.98
C TRP A 153 14.67 11.97 -20.77
N GLY A 154 14.60 11.46 -22.00
CA GLY A 154 15.76 11.01 -22.76
C GLY A 154 16.18 9.59 -22.38
N GLU A 155 17.09 9.01 -23.17
CA GLU A 155 17.61 7.66 -22.93
C GLU A 155 18.29 7.56 -21.55
N PRO A 156 18.02 6.51 -20.76
CA PRO A 156 18.70 6.29 -19.50
C PRO A 156 20.17 5.93 -19.72
N SER A 157 20.99 6.12 -18.69
CA SER A 157 22.36 5.60 -18.69
C SER A 157 22.40 4.08 -18.81
N ALA A 158 23.47 3.55 -19.39
CA ALA A 158 23.60 2.12 -19.60
C ALA A 158 23.52 1.34 -18.27
N GLY A 159 22.47 0.55 -18.10
CA GLY A 159 22.24 -0.30 -16.93
C GLY A 159 21.54 0.38 -15.75
N SER A 160 21.16 1.66 -15.85
CA SER A 160 20.44 2.39 -14.80
C SER A 160 18.94 2.12 -14.81
N ALA A 161 18.36 1.97 -16.01
CA ALA A 161 17.00 1.49 -16.22
C ALA A 161 16.94 0.37 -17.26
N ARG A 162 16.00 -0.57 -17.13
CA ARG A 162 15.77 -1.63 -18.11
C ARG A 162 14.32 -2.10 -18.15
N SER A 163 13.91 -2.62 -19.30
CA SER A 163 12.61 -3.24 -19.45
C SER A 163 12.59 -4.67 -18.87
N VAL A 164 11.43 -5.04 -18.35
CA VAL A 164 11.07 -6.39 -17.90
C VAL A 164 9.65 -6.65 -18.37
N ASP A 165 9.32 -7.90 -18.71
CA ASP A 165 7.94 -8.29 -18.99
C ASP A 165 7.03 -7.89 -17.83
N GLU A 166 5.87 -7.30 -18.11
CA GLU A 166 4.97 -6.73 -17.10
C GLU A 166 4.60 -7.77 -16.02
N ASP A 167 4.25 -8.99 -16.44
CA ASP A 167 3.91 -10.12 -15.56
C ASP A 167 5.08 -10.62 -14.68
N ARG A 168 6.31 -10.22 -14.98
CA ARG A 168 7.53 -10.60 -14.26
C ARG A 168 8.09 -9.45 -13.43
N LEU A 169 7.53 -8.25 -13.53
CA LEU A 169 8.09 -7.04 -12.95
C LEU A 169 8.14 -7.09 -11.42
N LEU A 170 7.05 -7.49 -10.78
CA LEU A 170 6.98 -7.64 -9.31
C LEU A 170 7.99 -8.67 -8.81
N GLU A 171 7.97 -9.88 -9.37
CA GLU A 171 8.88 -10.95 -8.96
C GLU A 171 10.35 -10.54 -9.14
N THR A 172 10.67 -9.89 -10.25
CA THR A 172 12.04 -9.40 -10.54
C THR A 172 12.45 -8.33 -9.54
N ALA A 173 11.58 -7.37 -9.26
CA ALA A 173 11.86 -6.32 -8.28
C ALA A 173 12.09 -6.90 -6.87
N TRP A 174 11.29 -7.89 -6.45
CA TRP A 174 11.48 -8.58 -5.17
C TRP A 174 12.81 -9.33 -5.09
N ASN A 175 13.23 -9.99 -6.17
CA ASN A 175 14.49 -10.74 -6.22
C ASN A 175 15.73 -9.83 -6.24
N GLU A 176 15.62 -8.66 -6.89
CA GLU A 176 16.76 -7.74 -7.09
C GLU A 176 16.77 -6.57 -6.09
N SER A 177 15.76 -6.45 -5.23
CA SER A 177 15.52 -5.28 -4.39
C SER A 177 15.51 -3.98 -5.21
N ALA A 178 14.93 -4.04 -6.41
CA ALA A 178 14.94 -2.96 -7.38
C ALA A 178 13.73 -2.04 -7.24
N TRP A 179 13.85 -0.80 -7.70
CA TRP A 179 12.69 0.08 -7.87
C TRP A 179 12.05 -0.17 -9.23
N ALA A 180 10.77 0.19 -9.36
CA ALA A 180 10.08 0.18 -10.64
C ALA A 180 9.21 1.42 -10.82
N ILE A 181 8.94 1.79 -12.07
CA ILE A 181 7.89 2.74 -12.40
C ILE A 181 6.80 1.99 -13.14
N ILE A 182 5.58 2.03 -12.59
CA ILE A 182 4.44 1.28 -13.12
C ILE A 182 3.22 2.19 -13.32
N PRO A 183 2.33 1.91 -14.29
CA PRO A 183 1.05 2.60 -14.38
C PRO A 183 0.24 2.44 -13.09
N PHE A 184 -0.50 3.47 -12.69
CA PHE A 184 -1.30 3.46 -11.46
C PHE A 184 -2.26 2.26 -11.38
N GLU A 185 -2.89 1.89 -12.48
CA GLU A 185 -3.82 0.76 -12.59
C GLU A 185 -3.16 -0.62 -12.38
N SER A 186 -1.82 -0.69 -12.45
CA SER A 186 -1.03 -1.90 -12.18
C SER A 186 -0.62 -2.03 -10.71
N LEU A 187 -1.04 -1.11 -9.82
CA LEU A 187 -0.76 -1.21 -8.40
C LEU A 187 -1.44 -2.43 -7.76
N GLU A 188 -0.69 -3.11 -6.90
CA GLU A 188 -1.14 -4.25 -6.10
C GLU A 188 -0.44 -4.25 -4.73
N PRO A 189 -1.00 -4.93 -3.71
CA PRO A 189 -0.56 -4.79 -2.31
C PRO A 189 0.91 -5.15 -2.03
N LYS A 190 1.54 -5.96 -2.90
CA LYS A 190 2.95 -6.39 -2.77
C LYS A 190 3.95 -5.33 -3.21
N TRP A 191 3.48 -4.23 -3.79
CA TRP A 191 4.25 -3.02 -4.01
C TRP A 191 4.15 -2.09 -2.81
N LYS A 192 5.27 -1.49 -2.45
CA LYS A 192 5.32 -0.25 -1.68
C LYS A 192 5.38 0.91 -2.67
N VAL A 193 4.44 1.85 -2.58
CA VAL A 193 4.50 3.11 -3.31
C VAL A 193 5.45 4.06 -2.59
N LEU A 194 6.49 4.52 -3.28
CA LEU A 194 7.41 5.52 -2.76
C LEU A 194 6.90 6.92 -3.13
N THR A 195 6.89 7.84 -2.17
CA THR A 195 6.56 9.24 -2.49
C THR A 195 7.68 9.85 -3.35
N VAL A 196 7.31 10.68 -4.32
CA VAL A 196 8.26 11.53 -5.05
C VAL A 196 7.99 12.98 -4.68
N ASP A 197 8.97 13.66 -4.09
CA ASP A 197 8.83 15.01 -3.52
C ASP A 197 7.64 15.11 -2.53
N GLY A 198 7.42 14.05 -1.75
CA GLY A 198 6.32 13.95 -0.77
C GLY A 198 4.94 13.66 -1.36
N GLN A 199 4.79 13.62 -2.69
CA GLN A 199 3.54 13.27 -3.37
C GLN A 199 3.42 11.76 -3.57
N SER A 200 2.21 11.22 -3.41
CA SER A 200 1.92 9.80 -3.66
C SER A 200 0.48 9.62 -4.16
N PRO A 201 0.25 8.88 -5.26
CA PRO A 201 -1.08 8.70 -5.85
C PRO A 201 -2.04 7.85 -5.01
N ILE A 202 -1.58 7.29 -3.89
CA ILE A 202 -2.40 6.52 -2.94
C ILE A 202 -2.83 7.35 -1.72
N ARG A 203 -2.53 8.66 -1.69
CA ARG A 203 -2.91 9.57 -0.59
C ARG A 203 -3.93 10.60 -1.07
N LYS A 204 -4.83 11.02 -0.18
CA LYS A 204 -5.94 11.95 -0.52
C LYS A 204 -5.46 13.34 -0.93
N ASN A 205 -4.31 13.77 -0.42
CA ASN A 205 -3.71 15.07 -0.74
C ASN A 205 -2.83 15.04 -2.00
N PHE A 206 -2.90 13.97 -2.79
CA PHE A 206 -2.15 13.84 -4.03
C PHE A 206 -2.51 14.95 -5.03
N ASP A 207 -1.51 15.74 -5.39
CA ASP A 207 -1.64 16.77 -6.43
C ASP A 207 -1.02 16.27 -7.74
N VAL A 208 -1.88 15.76 -8.63
CA VAL A 208 -1.48 15.27 -9.95
C VAL A 208 -0.78 16.33 -10.81
N THR A 209 -1.03 17.62 -10.55
CA THR A 209 -0.49 18.71 -11.39
C THR A 209 0.97 19.02 -11.12
N SER A 210 1.45 18.72 -9.90
CA SER A 210 2.85 18.87 -9.49
C SER A 210 3.63 17.55 -9.50
N TYR A 211 2.95 16.43 -9.75
CA TYR A 211 3.57 15.11 -9.69
C TYR A 211 4.43 14.81 -10.93
N PRO A 212 5.71 14.44 -10.78
CA PRO A 212 6.64 14.33 -11.92
C PRO A 212 6.50 13.04 -12.73
N LEU A 213 5.70 12.07 -12.29
CA LEU A 213 5.49 10.79 -12.97
C LEU A 213 4.14 10.75 -13.71
N VAL A 214 3.80 11.85 -14.35
CA VAL A 214 2.64 11.97 -15.22
C VAL A 214 3.12 12.07 -16.67
N VAL A 215 2.60 11.20 -17.54
CA VAL A 215 2.87 11.25 -18.98
C VAL A 215 1.57 11.56 -19.70
N ASP A 216 1.59 12.61 -20.53
CA ASP A 216 0.49 12.91 -21.42
C ASP A 216 0.68 12.23 -22.78
N PHE A 217 -0.40 11.66 -23.31
CA PHE A 217 -0.47 11.08 -24.64
C PHE A 217 -1.53 11.82 -25.46
N THR A 218 -1.27 12.06 -26.74
CA THR A 218 -2.24 12.72 -27.63
C THR A 218 -2.65 11.82 -28.79
N LEU A 219 -3.95 11.57 -28.92
CA LEU A 219 -4.55 10.99 -30.13
C LEU A 219 -4.78 12.11 -31.15
N ARG A 220 -4.05 12.05 -32.26
CA ARG A 220 -4.09 13.04 -33.34
C ARG A 220 -4.76 12.47 -34.57
N SER A 221 -5.50 13.28 -35.30
CA SER A 221 -6.08 12.93 -36.59
C SER A 221 -5.30 13.60 -37.71
N SER A 222 -5.13 12.92 -38.85
CA SER A 222 -4.54 13.51 -40.06
C SER A 222 -5.49 14.44 -40.83
N GLY A 223 -6.77 14.53 -40.42
CA GLY A 223 -7.78 15.49 -40.91
C GLY A 223 -8.22 16.46 -39.82
N ASP A 224 -9.28 17.26 -40.03
CA ASP A 224 -9.83 18.19 -39.02
C ASP A 224 -10.25 17.42 -37.73
N PRO A 225 -9.47 17.50 -36.64
CA PRO A 225 -9.73 16.75 -35.41
C PRO A 225 -11.04 17.19 -34.75
N SER A 226 -11.37 18.47 -34.92
CA SER A 226 -12.57 19.06 -34.33
C SER A 226 -13.85 18.54 -34.99
N ALA A 227 -13.79 17.99 -36.21
CA ALA A 227 -14.92 17.30 -36.82
C ALA A 227 -15.23 15.94 -36.16
N LEU A 228 -14.21 15.17 -35.77
CA LEU A 228 -14.38 13.84 -35.14
C LEU A 228 -14.88 13.96 -33.70
N LEU A 229 -14.31 14.90 -32.94
CA LEU A 229 -14.73 15.26 -31.59
C LEU A 229 -16.18 15.77 -31.50
N ARG A 230 -16.66 16.48 -32.53
CA ARG A 230 -18.04 17.02 -32.58
C ARG A 230 -19.09 16.02 -33.04
N THR A 231 -18.70 14.95 -33.74
CA THR A 231 -19.65 14.07 -34.45
C THR A 231 -19.80 12.68 -33.83
N ASN A 232 -18.87 12.24 -32.99
CA ASN A 232 -18.96 10.94 -32.32
C ASN A 232 -19.03 11.10 -30.77
N PRO A 233 -20.21 10.81 -30.16
CA PRO A 233 -20.44 10.91 -28.72
C PRO A 233 -19.52 10.05 -27.83
N GLN A 234 -18.86 9.02 -28.38
CA GLN A 234 -17.92 8.22 -27.61
C GLN A 234 -16.66 9.01 -27.22
N PHE A 235 -16.24 9.95 -28.07
CA PHE A 235 -15.07 10.78 -27.77
C PHE A 235 -15.37 11.88 -26.74
N SER A 236 -16.63 12.25 -26.52
CA SER A 236 -16.99 13.21 -25.47
C SER A 236 -17.08 12.59 -24.07
N ASN A 237 -17.22 11.27 -23.96
CA ASN A 237 -17.37 10.55 -22.69
C ASN A 237 -16.21 9.59 -22.39
N ILE A 238 -15.12 9.63 -23.16
CA ILE A 238 -13.97 8.77 -22.92
C ILE A 238 -13.26 9.19 -21.63
N GLU A 239 -12.96 8.22 -20.77
CA GLU A 239 -12.05 8.45 -19.64
C GLU A 239 -10.66 8.82 -20.20
N THR A 240 -10.21 10.04 -19.93
CA THR A 240 -8.91 10.54 -20.40
C THR A 240 -7.78 10.29 -19.40
N SER A 241 -8.05 9.64 -18.26
CA SER A 241 -7.07 9.32 -17.23
C SER A 241 -7.17 7.87 -16.74
N ASN A 242 -6.07 7.30 -16.25
CA ASN A 242 -6.07 6.03 -15.49
C ASN A 242 -6.32 6.23 -13.99
N TYR A 243 -6.30 7.47 -13.54
CA TYR A 243 -6.48 7.85 -12.15
C TYR A 243 -7.72 8.72 -11.99
N ASP A 244 -8.58 8.33 -11.05
CA ASP A 244 -9.77 9.06 -10.62
C ASP A 244 -9.79 9.11 -9.08
N PRO A 245 -9.53 10.27 -8.45
CA PRO A 245 -9.50 10.37 -6.99
C PRO A 245 -10.85 10.05 -6.34
N SER A 246 -11.97 10.11 -7.08
CA SER A 246 -13.29 9.73 -6.56
C SER A 246 -13.50 8.23 -6.43
N LYS A 247 -12.54 7.42 -6.88
CA LYS A 247 -12.50 5.95 -6.73
C LYS A 247 -11.54 5.48 -5.64
N LEU A 248 -10.78 6.38 -5.01
CA LEU A 248 -9.80 6.05 -3.98
C LEU A 248 -10.42 6.17 -2.58
N THR A 249 -10.32 5.14 -1.76
CA THR A 249 -10.65 5.16 -0.32
C THR A 249 -9.42 4.78 0.51
N THR A 250 -9.08 5.58 1.50
CA THR A 250 -8.00 5.25 2.45
C THR A 250 -8.56 4.83 3.81
N ILE A 251 -8.05 3.74 4.36
CA ILE A 251 -8.41 3.23 5.70
C ILE A 251 -7.16 3.27 6.56
N ILE A 252 -7.25 3.77 7.80
CA ILE A 252 -6.17 3.60 8.79
C ILE A 252 -6.65 2.66 9.89
N MET A 253 -5.97 1.53 10.03
CA MET A 253 -6.14 0.60 11.13
C MET A 253 -5.16 0.91 12.26
N THR A 254 -5.65 0.76 13.49
CA THR A 254 -4.88 1.00 14.72
C THR A 254 -4.99 -0.18 15.67
N GLY A 255 -4.06 -0.24 16.61
CA GLY A 255 -4.07 -1.23 17.68
C GLY A 255 -4.89 -0.79 18.90
N VAL A 256 -4.52 -1.33 20.05
CA VAL A 256 -5.33 -1.29 21.27
C VAL A 256 -5.50 0.12 21.84
N THR A 257 -6.74 0.46 22.18
CA THR A 257 -7.10 1.62 23.00
C THR A 257 -7.72 1.17 24.31
N ALA A 258 -7.10 1.61 25.40
CA ALA A 258 -7.62 1.51 26.76
C ALA A 258 -7.31 2.83 27.49
N LEU A 259 -8.31 3.72 27.53
CA LEU A 259 -8.21 5.05 28.15
C LEU A 259 -8.35 4.98 29.67
N VAL A 260 -7.38 4.31 30.31
CA VAL A 260 -7.31 4.04 31.75
C VAL A 260 -5.97 4.43 32.33
N ARG A 261 -5.83 4.24 33.64
CA ARG A 261 -4.55 4.35 34.37
C ARG A 261 -3.78 5.62 34.03
N ALA A 262 -2.50 5.52 33.69
CA ALA A 262 -1.67 6.68 33.40
C ALA A 262 -2.11 7.41 32.12
N THR A 263 -2.73 6.73 31.15
CA THR A 263 -3.33 7.38 29.98
C THR A 263 -4.45 8.32 30.39
N ALA A 264 -5.41 7.83 31.17
CA ALA A 264 -6.52 8.63 31.69
C ALA A 264 -6.07 9.76 32.63
N VAL A 265 -5.12 9.49 33.54
CA VAL A 265 -4.53 10.53 34.40
C VAL A 265 -3.89 11.64 33.56
N THR A 266 -3.21 11.28 32.46
CA THR A 266 -2.60 12.27 31.58
C THR A 266 -3.65 13.12 30.87
N MET A 267 -4.77 12.52 30.45
CA MET A 267 -5.91 13.25 29.88
C MET A 267 -6.51 14.25 30.88
N GLU A 268 -6.69 13.87 32.14
CA GLU A 268 -7.19 14.77 33.20
C GLU A 268 -6.26 15.96 33.42
N LEU A 269 -4.94 15.74 33.37
CA LEU A 269 -3.94 16.75 33.69
C LEU A 269 -3.59 17.67 32.52
N LYS A 270 -3.55 17.14 31.30
CA LYS A 270 -3.05 17.84 30.10
C LYS A 270 -4.13 18.18 29.08
N GLY A 271 -5.35 17.66 29.27
CA GLY A 271 -6.48 17.85 28.37
C GLY A 271 -6.88 16.55 27.68
N LEU A 272 -8.18 16.40 27.42
CA LEU A 272 -8.77 15.15 26.95
C LEU A 272 -8.23 14.72 25.57
N ALA A 273 -7.90 15.67 24.70
CA ALA A 273 -7.34 15.39 23.38
C ALA A 273 -5.81 15.18 23.36
N TYR A 274 -5.12 15.40 24.49
CA TYR A 274 -3.65 15.36 24.57
C TYR A 274 -3.01 14.09 23.98
N PRO A 275 -3.54 12.86 24.25
CA PRO A 275 -3.01 11.63 23.65
C PRO A 275 -2.96 11.66 22.11
N GLY A 276 -3.94 12.30 21.47
CA GLY A 276 -4.11 12.30 20.02
C GLY A 276 -3.32 13.41 19.30
N GLU A 277 -2.86 14.46 20.00
CA GLU A 277 -2.34 15.69 19.38
C GLU A 277 -1.26 15.48 18.31
N LYS A 278 -0.34 14.53 18.54
CA LYS A 278 0.78 14.28 17.61
C LYS A 278 0.39 13.43 16.39
N MET A 279 -0.74 12.74 16.44
CA MET A 279 -1.19 11.81 15.41
C MET A 279 -2.51 12.22 14.76
N ARG A 280 -3.19 13.24 15.31
CA ARG A 280 -4.50 13.72 14.86
C ARG A 280 -4.56 13.94 13.35
N ASP A 281 -3.61 14.68 12.80
CA ASP A 281 -3.61 15.02 11.37
C ASP A 281 -3.37 13.79 10.49
N VAL A 282 -2.56 12.83 10.96
CA VAL A 282 -2.32 11.56 10.26
C VAL A 282 -3.58 10.70 10.23
N PHE A 283 -4.31 10.62 11.35
CA PHE A 283 -5.54 9.84 11.45
C PHE A 283 -6.68 10.45 10.64
N ARG A 284 -6.85 11.78 10.69
CA ARG A 284 -7.86 12.51 9.93
C ARG A 284 -7.59 12.56 8.42
N GLU A 285 -6.41 12.14 7.96
CA GLU A 285 -6.12 11.96 6.54
C GLU A 285 -6.82 10.73 5.95
N ALA A 286 -7.32 9.79 6.77
CA ALA A 286 -8.06 8.64 6.26
C ALA A 286 -9.47 9.04 5.78
N ASP A 287 -10.08 8.22 4.92
CA ASP A 287 -11.53 8.22 4.71
C ASP A 287 -12.27 7.43 5.80
N ILE A 288 -11.61 6.41 6.35
CA ILE A 288 -12.11 5.60 7.46
C ILE A 288 -10.99 5.41 8.48
N MET A 289 -11.15 5.99 9.65
CA MET A 289 -10.26 5.80 10.79
C MET A 289 -10.83 4.80 11.78
N HIS A 290 -10.11 3.69 11.98
CA HIS A 290 -10.48 2.63 12.90
C HIS A 290 -9.86 2.82 14.28
N VAL A 291 -10.63 2.51 15.34
CA VAL A 291 -10.13 2.37 16.71
C VAL A 291 -10.57 1.04 17.31
N SER A 292 -9.61 0.25 17.80
CA SER A 292 -9.91 -0.89 18.68
C SER A 292 -10.06 -0.42 20.12
N ASN A 293 -11.27 -0.45 20.65
CA ASN A 293 -11.54 -0.06 22.03
C ASN A 293 -11.79 -1.29 22.92
N GLU A 294 -10.90 -1.52 23.86
CA GLU A 294 -10.84 -2.75 24.63
C GLU A 294 -11.81 -2.78 25.83
N ILE A 295 -12.16 -1.60 26.36
CA ILE A 295 -12.78 -1.40 27.67
C ILE A 295 -14.09 -0.62 27.58
N PRO A 296 -15.04 -0.79 28.51
CA PRO A 296 -16.28 -0.04 28.46
C PRO A 296 -16.10 1.43 28.88
N PHE A 297 -16.87 2.31 28.27
CA PHE A 297 -17.21 3.60 28.85
C PHE A 297 -18.29 3.44 29.92
N PHE A 298 -18.15 4.13 31.05
CA PHE A 298 -19.09 4.04 32.15
C PHE A 298 -19.14 5.32 32.99
N THR A 299 -20.33 5.91 33.17
CA THR A 299 -20.53 7.12 33.99
C THR A 299 -20.08 6.90 35.44
N GLY A 300 -20.20 5.68 35.96
CA GLY A 300 -19.74 5.30 37.30
C GLY A 300 -18.24 4.97 37.38
N CYS A 301 -17.46 5.17 36.32
CA CYS A 301 -16.04 4.88 36.32
C CYS A 301 -15.30 5.74 37.36
N PRO A 302 -14.52 5.14 38.28
CA PRO A 302 -13.80 5.90 39.30
C PRO A 302 -12.74 6.82 38.67
N TYR A 303 -12.37 7.86 39.39
CA TYR A 303 -11.27 8.72 38.99
C TYR A 303 -9.98 7.90 38.75
N PRO A 304 -9.25 8.12 37.64
CA PRO A 304 -8.16 7.25 37.25
C PRO A 304 -6.98 7.33 38.23
N LYS A 305 -6.28 6.21 38.38
CA LYS A 305 -5.05 6.10 39.18
C LYS A 305 -3.92 5.56 38.29
N PRO A 306 -2.70 6.08 38.39
CA PRO A 306 -1.62 5.70 37.47
C PRO A 306 -1.03 4.32 37.79
N ASP A 307 -1.32 3.71 38.95
CA ASP A 307 -0.70 2.47 39.38
C ASP A 307 -1.46 1.22 38.90
N ALA A 308 -0.69 0.20 38.50
CA ALA A 308 -1.22 -1.11 38.07
C ALA A 308 -1.41 -2.10 39.24
N SER A 309 -1.49 -1.60 40.48
CA SER A 309 -1.40 -2.44 41.70
C SER A 309 -2.72 -3.13 42.09
N GLY A 310 -3.82 -2.76 41.43
CA GLY A 310 -5.17 -3.30 41.65
C GLY A 310 -5.53 -4.46 40.71
N PRO A 311 -6.76 -5.01 40.84
CA PRO A 311 -7.28 -5.95 39.86
C PRO A 311 -7.34 -5.30 38.47
N LEU A 312 -7.07 -6.09 37.41
CA LEU A 312 -7.17 -5.66 36.02
C LEU A 312 -8.65 -5.54 35.61
N VAL A 313 -9.29 -4.50 36.13
CA VAL A 313 -10.70 -4.16 35.90
C VAL A 313 -10.75 -2.69 35.47
N PHE A 314 -11.15 -2.46 34.23
CA PHE A 314 -10.94 -1.22 33.51
C PHE A 314 -12.25 -0.59 33.04
N CYS A 315 -12.28 0.74 33.02
CA CYS A 315 -13.34 1.53 32.40
C CYS A 315 -12.81 2.90 32.00
N SER A 316 -13.49 3.53 31.06
CA SER A 316 -13.26 4.92 30.65
C SER A 316 -14.42 5.80 31.13
N ALA A 317 -14.12 7.02 31.59
CA ALA A 317 -15.18 8.01 31.80
C ALA A 317 -15.75 8.45 30.43
N PRO A 318 -17.07 8.66 30.26
CA PRO A 318 -17.67 9.03 28.97
C PRO A 318 -17.05 10.26 28.30
N LYS A 319 -16.57 11.24 29.09
CA LYS A 319 -15.87 12.43 28.57
C LYS A 319 -14.59 12.10 27.77
N TYR A 320 -13.98 10.93 27.96
CA TYR A 320 -12.81 10.51 27.18
C TYR A 320 -13.14 10.22 25.70
N MET A 321 -14.43 10.14 25.35
CA MET A 321 -14.89 10.11 23.97
C MET A 321 -14.45 11.33 23.15
N ASP A 322 -14.15 12.46 23.80
CA ASP A 322 -13.59 13.65 23.16
C ASP A 322 -12.33 13.30 22.35
N LEU A 323 -11.42 12.47 22.89
CA LEU A 323 -10.23 12.02 22.17
C LEU A 323 -10.58 11.20 20.92
N ILE A 324 -11.52 10.25 21.05
CA ILE A 324 -11.92 9.35 19.97
C ILE A 324 -12.56 10.14 18.82
N THR A 325 -13.40 11.13 19.12
CA THR A 325 -13.94 12.03 18.10
C THR A 325 -12.89 13.00 17.55
N ASP A 326 -11.95 13.45 18.39
CA ASP A 326 -10.92 14.40 17.99
C ASP A 326 -9.92 13.79 17.01
N ILE A 327 -9.58 12.52 17.12
CA ILE A 327 -8.76 11.84 16.10
C ILE A 327 -9.54 11.47 14.83
N GLY A 328 -10.86 11.68 14.83
CA GLY A 328 -11.74 11.41 13.70
C GLY A 328 -12.10 9.95 13.52
N ALA A 329 -12.27 9.17 14.60
CA ALA A 329 -12.67 7.77 14.49
C ALA A 329 -14.03 7.61 13.78
N ASP A 330 -14.05 6.78 12.74
CA ASP A 330 -15.24 6.49 11.93
C ASP A 330 -15.83 5.11 12.26
N VAL A 331 -15.05 4.21 12.88
CA VAL A 331 -15.52 2.89 13.29
C VAL A 331 -14.82 2.42 14.56
N ILE A 332 -15.59 1.83 15.48
CA ILE A 332 -15.06 1.22 16.71
C ILE A 332 -15.10 -0.31 16.63
N GLU A 333 -13.96 -0.94 16.83
CA GLU A 333 -13.87 -2.38 17.07
C GLU A 333 -14.05 -2.67 18.56
N LEU A 334 -14.92 -3.65 18.86
CA LEU A 334 -15.29 -4.07 20.21
C LEU A 334 -14.92 -5.53 20.51
N THR A 335 -13.86 -6.02 19.87
CA THR A 335 -13.36 -7.36 20.13
C THR A 335 -12.68 -7.49 21.49
N GLY A 336 -12.54 -6.40 22.27
CA GLY A 336 -11.90 -6.30 23.58
C GLY A 336 -12.27 -7.38 24.59
N ASN A 337 -11.28 -7.98 25.28
CA ASN A 337 -11.47 -8.93 26.38
C ASN A 337 -11.78 -8.25 27.72
N HIS A 338 -11.60 -6.94 27.83
CA HIS A 338 -11.96 -6.15 29.01
C HIS A 338 -13.29 -5.40 28.84
N PHE A 339 -14.05 -5.66 27.76
CA PHE A 339 -15.28 -4.92 27.45
C PHE A 339 -16.37 -5.07 28.53
N ALA A 340 -16.42 -6.19 29.27
CA ALA A 340 -17.40 -6.42 30.35
C ALA A 340 -16.87 -6.16 31.77
N ASP A 341 -15.73 -5.49 31.94
CA ASP A 341 -15.11 -5.31 33.26
C ASP A 341 -16.04 -4.64 34.30
N TYR A 342 -16.94 -3.76 33.85
CA TYR A 342 -17.99 -3.14 34.67
C TYR A 342 -19.40 -3.67 34.39
N GLY A 343 -19.48 -4.86 33.77
CA GLY A 343 -20.70 -5.61 33.52
C GLY A 343 -21.62 -5.02 32.43
N PRO A 344 -22.79 -5.65 32.22
CA PRO A 344 -23.68 -5.33 31.10
C PRO A 344 -24.17 -3.88 31.04
N TYR A 345 -24.37 -3.22 32.18
CA TYR A 345 -24.82 -1.82 32.20
C TYR A 345 -23.79 -0.88 31.58
N ALA A 346 -22.50 -1.06 31.89
CA ALA A 346 -21.43 -0.29 31.28
C ALA A 346 -21.28 -0.58 29.79
N MET A 347 -21.45 -1.84 29.37
CA MET A 347 -21.46 -2.21 27.95
C MET A 347 -22.61 -1.53 27.20
N TYR A 348 -23.83 -1.57 27.72
CA TYR A 348 -24.96 -0.89 27.08
C TYR A 348 -24.75 0.63 26.99
N GLU A 349 -24.24 1.25 28.06
CA GLU A 349 -23.92 2.67 28.07
C GLU A 349 -22.85 3.01 27.01
N THR A 350 -21.83 2.16 26.87
CA THR A 350 -20.79 2.30 25.83
C THR A 350 -21.40 2.31 24.43
N LEU A 351 -22.27 1.35 24.13
CA LEU A 351 -22.95 1.26 22.83
C LEU A 351 -23.88 2.47 22.60
N ASP A 352 -24.54 2.97 23.64
CA ASP A 352 -25.36 4.18 23.56
C ASP A 352 -24.53 5.44 23.32
N ILE A 353 -23.33 5.53 23.89
CA ILE A 353 -22.38 6.62 23.61
C ILE A 353 -21.99 6.60 22.13
N TYR A 354 -21.59 5.46 21.56
CA TYR A 354 -21.24 5.39 20.13
C TYR A 354 -22.41 5.76 19.22
N ASN A 355 -23.61 5.27 19.53
CA ASN A 355 -24.83 5.63 18.80
C ASN A 355 -25.12 7.14 18.87
N ALA A 356 -24.96 7.77 20.04
CA ALA A 356 -25.16 9.21 20.20
C ALA A 356 -24.16 10.05 19.39
N HIS A 357 -22.97 9.50 19.13
CA HIS A 357 -21.95 10.12 18.28
C HIS A 357 -22.05 9.72 16.80
N ASN A 358 -23.00 8.85 16.42
CA ASN A 358 -23.16 8.28 15.08
C ASN A 358 -21.92 7.51 14.59
N ILE A 359 -21.19 6.86 15.49
CA ILE A 359 -20.01 6.06 15.14
C ILE A 359 -20.45 4.58 15.14
N PRO A 360 -20.44 3.89 13.99
CA PRO A 360 -20.73 2.46 13.94
C PRO A 360 -19.66 1.66 14.69
N TYR A 361 -20.06 0.49 15.19
CA TYR A 361 -19.18 -0.46 15.84
C TYR A 361 -19.36 -1.87 15.26
N PHE A 362 -18.37 -2.72 15.48
CA PHE A 362 -18.40 -4.14 15.09
C PHE A 362 -17.57 -4.99 16.05
N GLY A 363 -17.69 -6.31 15.94
CA GLY A 363 -16.93 -7.26 16.78
C GLY A 363 -17.40 -7.35 18.23
N GLY A 364 -18.53 -6.70 18.55
CA GLY A 364 -19.23 -6.71 19.83
C GLY A 364 -20.57 -6.02 19.68
N GLY A 365 -21.49 -6.22 20.62
CA GLY A 365 -22.85 -5.68 20.49
C GLY A 365 -23.74 -5.90 21.70
N ARG A 366 -25.01 -5.49 21.56
CA ARG A 366 -26.04 -5.57 22.61
C ARG A 366 -26.44 -7.00 22.98
N ASP A 367 -26.30 -7.90 22.02
CA ASP A 367 -26.58 -9.33 22.10
C ASP A 367 -25.77 -10.05 21.01
N LEU A 368 -25.91 -11.37 20.92
CA LEU A 368 -25.21 -12.19 19.94
C LEU A 368 -25.48 -11.73 18.50
N GLN A 369 -26.73 -11.46 18.14
CA GLN A 369 -27.09 -11.07 16.76
C GLN A 369 -26.48 -9.73 16.38
N ASP A 370 -26.47 -8.79 17.32
CA ASP A 370 -25.86 -7.48 17.14
C ASP A 370 -24.34 -7.57 17.04
N SER A 371 -23.70 -8.39 17.90
CA SER A 371 -22.24 -8.57 17.92
C SER A 371 -21.68 -9.14 16.61
N LEU A 372 -22.48 -9.97 15.92
CA LEU A 372 -22.10 -10.61 14.65
C LEU A 372 -22.35 -9.71 13.43
N LYS A 373 -22.89 -8.50 13.59
CA LYS A 373 -23.10 -7.57 12.46
C LYS A 373 -21.76 -6.96 12.03
N PRO A 374 -21.44 -7.01 10.72
CA PRO A 374 -20.33 -6.24 10.21
C PRO A 374 -20.68 -4.73 10.18
N ALA A 375 -19.67 -3.87 10.32
CA ALA A 375 -19.82 -2.47 9.97
C ALA A 375 -19.56 -2.31 8.47
N LEU A 376 -20.54 -1.75 7.74
CA LEU A 376 -20.53 -1.65 6.28
C LEU A 376 -20.43 -0.20 5.85
N PHE A 377 -19.51 0.09 4.94
CA PHE A 377 -19.26 1.41 4.39
C PHE A 377 -19.35 1.40 2.87
N GLU A 378 -19.80 2.51 2.31
CA GLU A 378 -19.68 2.83 0.88
C GLU A 378 -19.07 4.23 0.77
N VAL A 379 -17.81 4.29 0.35
CA VAL A 379 -17.04 5.54 0.28
C VAL A 379 -16.31 5.55 -1.06
N ASN A 380 -16.40 6.65 -1.82
CA ASN A 380 -15.71 6.81 -3.11
C ASN A 380 -15.95 5.61 -4.06
N GLY A 381 -17.19 5.11 -4.12
CA GLY A 381 -17.60 3.95 -4.91
C GLY A 381 -17.12 2.58 -4.39
N ASN A 382 -16.30 2.55 -3.33
CA ASN A 382 -15.79 1.33 -2.72
C ASN A 382 -16.71 0.85 -1.60
N ARG A 383 -17.03 -0.45 -1.61
CA ARG A 383 -17.76 -1.11 -0.53
C ARG A 383 -16.76 -1.75 0.44
N ILE A 384 -16.72 -1.30 1.68
CA ILE A 384 -15.81 -1.82 2.74
C ILE A 384 -16.63 -2.48 3.85
N ALA A 385 -16.21 -3.66 4.30
CA ALA A 385 -16.86 -4.36 5.40
C ALA A 385 -15.85 -4.69 6.51
N PHE A 386 -16.14 -4.28 7.74
CA PHE A 386 -15.38 -4.66 8.93
C PHE A 386 -16.13 -5.76 9.68
N ILE A 387 -15.44 -6.85 9.97
CA ILE A 387 -15.96 -7.96 10.78
C ILE A 387 -14.87 -8.39 11.76
N GLY A 388 -15.24 -8.78 12.97
CA GLY A 388 -14.26 -9.13 14.00
C GLY A 388 -14.83 -10.05 15.06
N CYS A 389 -13.94 -10.67 15.83
CA CYS A 389 -14.31 -11.53 16.95
C CYS A 389 -13.25 -11.56 18.05
N ASN A 390 -13.66 -12.00 19.24
CA ASN A 390 -12.79 -12.28 20.38
C ASN A 390 -12.57 -13.80 20.51
N LYS A 391 -11.31 -14.24 20.42
CA LYS A 391 -10.93 -15.65 20.58
C LYS A 391 -10.72 -16.10 22.04
N PRO A 392 -10.15 -15.28 22.95
CA PRO A 392 -9.96 -15.67 24.35
C PRO A 392 -11.22 -16.31 24.97
N ASP A 393 -11.02 -17.30 25.85
CA ASP A 393 -12.05 -18.20 26.39
C ASP A 393 -13.42 -17.54 26.65
N VAL A 394 -14.43 -18.00 25.91
CA VAL A 394 -15.82 -17.53 25.99
C VAL A 394 -16.46 -17.65 27.37
N ASN A 395 -15.89 -18.47 28.27
CA ASN A 395 -16.36 -18.64 29.65
C ASN A 395 -15.65 -17.70 30.64
N ARG A 396 -14.58 -17.04 30.21
CA ARG A 396 -13.74 -16.17 31.05
C ARG A 396 -13.80 -14.71 30.61
N PHE A 397 -14.11 -14.46 29.35
CA PHE A 397 -14.03 -13.15 28.70
C PHE A 397 -15.40 -12.72 28.13
N PRO A 398 -15.61 -11.42 27.89
CA PRO A 398 -16.92 -10.83 27.61
C PRO A 398 -17.50 -11.31 26.28
N THR A 399 -18.26 -12.39 26.28
CA THR A 399 -18.86 -12.96 25.07
C THR A 399 -20.34 -12.62 25.02
N ALA A 400 -20.79 -12.08 23.89
CA ALA A 400 -22.20 -11.80 23.66
C ALA A 400 -23.02 -13.10 23.62
N THR A 401 -24.22 -13.05 24.20
CA THR A 401 -25.20 -14.15 24.15
C THR A 401 -26.52 -13.62 23.63
N ASP A 402 -27.51 -14.48 23.45
CA ASP A 402 -28.86 -14.06 23.00
C ASP A 402 -29.51 -12.98 23.90
N TYR A 403 -29.04 -12.81 25.14
CA TYR A 403 -29.65 -11.91 26.12
C TYR A 403 -28.65 -11.00 26.85
N GLN A 404 -27.36 -11.05 26.51
CA GLN A 404 -26.32 -10.25 27.18
C GLN A 404 -25.34 -9.65 26.16
N PRO A 405 -24.88 -8.41 26.41
CA PRO A 405 -23.93 -7.77 25.53
C PRO A 405 -22.53 -8.34 25.75
N GLY A 406 -21.67 -8.15 24.75
CA GLY A 406 -20.28 -8.59 24.80
C GLY A 406 -19.62 -8.52 23.43
N ALA A 407 -18.37 -8.98 23.36
CA ALA A 407 -17.65 -9.19 22.12
C ALA A 407 -18.25 -10.38 21.34
N ALA A 408 -18.09 -10.35 20.02
CA ALA A 408 -18.55 -11.42 19.15
C ALA A 408 -17.70 -12.69 19.39
N PRO A 409 -18.31 -13.88 19.59
CA PRO A 409 -17.55 -15.12 19.70
C PRO A 409 -16.86 -15.46 18.37
N CYS A 410 -15.64 -15.99 18.43
CA CYS A 410 -14.95 -16.50 17.23
C CYS A 410 -15.50 -17.87 16.77
N ASP A 411 -16.71 -17.89 16.20
CA ASP A 411 -17.20 -19.01 15.39
C ASP A 411 -16.59 -18.93 13.98
N PHE A 412 -15.46 -19.62 13.79
CA PHE A 412 -14.72 -19.59 12.53
C PHE A 412 -15.56 -20.02 11.30
N PRO A 413 -16.30 -21.14 11.32
CA PRO A 413 -17.19 -21.50 10.22
C PRO A 413 -18.18 -20.39 9.85
N TYR A 414 -18.81 -19.75 10.84
CA TYR A 414 -19.72 -18.63 10.59
C TYR A 414 -18.99 -17.44 9.96
N LEU A 415 -17.85 -17.03 10.53
CA LEU A 415 -17.06 -15.90 10.02
C LEU A 415 -16.59 -16.13 8.60
N GLN A 416 -16.09 -17.33 8.28
CA GLN A 416 -15.65 -17.70 6.92
C GLN A 416 -16.81 -17.62 5.93
N GLN A 417 -17.98 -18.16 6.29
CA GLN A 417 -19.17 -18.05 5.46
C GLN A 417 -19.57 -16.59 5.25
N LYS A 418 -19.52 -15.77 6.31
CA LYS A 418 -19.93 -14.37 6.23
C LYS A 418 -18.97 -13.53 5.40
N ILE A 419 -17.65 -13.77 5.52
CA ILE A 419 -16.62 -13.13 4.70
C ILE A 419 -16.84 -13.48 3.22
N ALA A 420 -17.07 -14.76 2.90
CA ALA A 420 -17.34 -15.18 1.52
C ALA A 420 -18.62 -14.53 0.96
N GLU A 421 -19.68 -14.42 1.77
CA GLU A 421 -20.91 -13.72 1.41
C GLU A 421 -20.65 -12.24 1.09
N LEU A 422 -19.95 -11.52 1.98
CA LEU A 422 -19.61 -10.11 1.79
C LEU A 422 -18.73 -9.91 0.55
N LYS A 423 -17.72 -10.77 0.35
CA LYS A 423 -16.87 -10.73 -0.85
C LYS A 423 -17.68 -10.91 -2.13
N SER A 424 -18.65 -11.84 -2.14
CA SER A 424 -19.54 -12.05 -3.28
C SER A 424 -20.46 -10.86 -3.59
N GLN A 425 -20.73 -10.02 -2.59
CA GLN A 425 -21.46 -8.77 -2.74
C GLN A 425 -20.57 -7.62 -3.21
N GLY A 426 -19.26 -7.83 -3.40
CA GLY A 426 -18.31 -6.81 -3.87
C GLY A 426 -17.67 -5.99 -2.75
N TYR A 427 -17.74 -6.44 -1.49
CA TYR A 427 -17.01 -5.80 -0.40
C TYR A 427 -15.52 -6.16 -0.43
N VAL A 428 -14.67 -5.16 -0.14
CA VAL A 428 -13.34 -5.38 0.43
C VAL A 428 -13.52 -5.65 1.91
N VAL A 429 -13.24 -6.87 2.34
CA VAL A 429 -13.48 -7.32 3.71
C VAL A 429 -12.20 -7.16 4.54
N VAL A 430 -12.33 -6.43 5.64
CA VAL A 430 -11.35 -6.27 6.72
C VAL A 430 -11.80 -7.15 7.89
N SER A 431 -11.08 -8.23 8.14
CA SER A 431 -11.33 -9.12 9.27
C SER A 431 -10.39 -8.78 10.41
N THR A 432 -10.92 -8.53 11.61
CA THR A 432 -10.10 -8.28 12.79
C THR A 432 -10.16 -9.43 13.78
N PHE A 433 -9.06 -9.64 14.49
CA PHE A 433 -8.94 -10.68 15.50
C PHE A 433 -8.33 -10.13 16.76
N GLN A 434 -9.12 -10.22 17.83
CA GLN A 434 -8.53 -10.33 19.14
C GLN A 434 -8.16 -11.79 19.40
N TRP A 435 -6.88 -12.08 19.25
CA TRP A 435 -6.28 -13.37 19.61
C TRP A 435 -5.82 -13.37 21.08
N ASN A 436 -5.28 -14.49 21.55
CA ASN A 436 -4.69 -14.55 22.90
C ASN A 436 -3.50 -13.59 23.03
N GLU A 437 -3.43 -12.87 24.15
CA GLU A 437 -2.33 -11.93 24.38
C GLU A 437 -0.97 -12.65 24.39
N SER A 438 -0.03 -12.09 23.62
CA SER A 438 1.35 -12.56 23.54
C SER A 438 2.26 -11.36 23.31
N TYR A 439 3.13 -11.06 24.28
CA TYR A 439 4.12 -9.96 24.16
C TYR A 439 5.36 -10.41 23.38
N ASP A 440 5.12 -10.91 22.16
CA ASP A 440 6.14 -11.41 21.24
C ASP A 440 5.87 -10.86 19.84
N TYR A 441 6.93 -10.53 19.10
CA TYR A 441 6.83 -10.10 17.71
C TYR A 441 6.35 -11.24 16.80
N ASN A 442 6.61 -12.50 17.17
CA ASN A 442 6.13 -13.64 16.41
C ASN A 442 4.73 -14.05 16.86
N PRO A 443 3.77 -14.19 15.94
CA PRO A 443 2.49 -14.81 16.25
C PRO A 443 2.68 -16.30 16.57
N ALA A 444 1.77 -16.84 17.38
CA ALA A 444 1.75 -18.29 17.62
C ALA A 444 1.37 -19.06 16.33
N PRO A 445 1.78 -20.34 16.19
CA PRO A 445 1.38 -21.16 15.04
C PRO A 445 -0.14 -21.21 14.82
N GLU A 446 -0.92 -21.32 15.89
CA GLU A 446 -2.38 -21.34 15.83
C GLU A 446 -2.94 -19.99 15.40
N GLN A 447 -2.38 -18.88 15.91
CA GLN A 447 -2.73 -17.52 15.46
C GLN A 447 -2.55 -17.37 13.95
N ARG A 448 -1.42 -17.86 13.41
CA ARG A 448 -1.18 -17.86 11.96
C ARG A 448 -2.24 -18.66 11.20
N SER A 449 -2.56 -19.85 11.68
CA SER A 449 -3.57 -20.70 11.05
C SER A 449 -4.95 -20.04 11.06
N ASP A 450 -5.34 -19.42 12.17
CA ASP A 450 -6.63 -18.75 12.30
C ASP A 450 -6.75 -17.57 11.33
N PHE A 451 -5.74 -16.70 11.27
CA PHE A 451 -5.76 -15.50 10.43
C PHE A 451 -5.74 -15.86 8.93
N ARG A 452 -4.88 -16.82 8.54
CA ARG A 452 -4.85 -17.33 7.16
C ARG A 452 -6.19 -17.91 6.74
N SER A 453 -6.92 -18.56 7.66
CA SER A 453 -8.23 -19.13 7.34
C SER A 453 -9.31 -18.09 7.01
N MET A 454 -9.16 -16.82 7.45
CA MET A 454 -10.04 -15.72 7.02
C MET A 454 -9.62 -15.13 5.68
N ALA A 455 -8.30 -15.04 5.44
CA ALA A 455 -7.79 -14.69 4.12
C ALA A 455 -8.27 -15.70 3.06
N ASP A 456 -8.19 -17.01 3.36
CA ASP A 456 -8.71 -18.10 2.53
C ASP A 456 -10.23 -17.97 2.26
N ALA A 457 -10.98 -17.40 3.20
CA ALA A 457 -12.42 -17.15 3.04
C ALA A 457 -12.74 -15.93 2.15
N GLY A 458 -11.73 -15.14 1.79
CA GLY A 458 -11.86 -13.99 0.89
C GLY A 458 -11.64 -12.62 1.52
N ALA A 459 -11.19 -12.56 2.78
CA ALA A 459 -10.79 -11.30 3.40
C ALA A 459 -9.56 -10.72 2.67
N SER A 460 -9.60 -9.43 2.33
CA SER A 460 -8.46 -8.75 1.69
C SER A 460 -7.44 -8.27 2.73
N ILE A 461 -7.92 -7.98 3.95
CA ILE A 461 -7.10 -7.55 5.09
C ILE A 461 -7.49 -8.40 6.29
N VAL A 462 -6.50 -8.95 6.99
CA VAL A 462 -6.69 -9.61 8.29
C VAL A 462 -5.76 -8.94 9.31
N SER A 463 -6.33 -8.30 10.32
CA SER A 463 -5.57 -7.49 11.29
C SER A 463 -5.76 -7.96 12.72
N GLY A 464 -4.69 -8.00 13.50
CA GLY A 464 -4.72 -8.35 14.91
C GLY A 464 -4.82 -7.12 15.81
N SER A 465 -5.78 -7.15 16.72
CA SER A 465 -6.23 -5.95 17.44
C SER A 465 -5.67 -5.85 18.87
N GLN A 466 -5.34 -6.99 19.51
CA GLN A 466 -5.03 -7.09 20.95
C GLN A 466 -3.63 -7.63 21.28
N ALA A 467 -2.72 -7.79 20.33
CA ALA A 467 -1.41 -8.37 20.67
C ALA A 467 -0.65 -7.58 21.76
N HIS A 468 -1.03 -6.30 21.99
CA HIS A 468 -0.34 -5.28 22.81
C HIS A 468 1.11 -5.01 22.39
N TYR A 469 1.63 -5.82 21.48
CA TYR A 469 2.96 -5.83 20.94
C TYR A 469 2.79 -5.81 19.42
N ALA A 470 3.56 -4.98 18.73
CA ALA A 470 3.60 -5.05 17.27
C ALA A 470 4.06 -6.46 16.86
N GLN A 471 3.39 -7.11 15.93
CA GLN A 471 3.76 -8.45 15.46
C GLN A 471 4.16 -8.43 13.99
N THR A 472 4.72 -9.54 13.51
CA THR A 472 5.07 -9.70 12.10
C THR A 472 3.84 -9.66 11.19
N MET A 473 4.10 -9.67 9.89
CA MET A 473 3.09 -9.58 8.85
C MET A 473 3.43 -10.53 7.70
N GLU A 474 2.44 -10.88 6.90
CA GLU A 474 2.66 -11.70 5.70
C GLU A 474 1.66 -11.39 4.59
N PHE A 475 2.03 -11.76 3.37
CA PHE A 475 1.09 -11.89 2.25
C PHE A 475 0.65 -13.35 2.14
N HIS A 476 -0.65 -13.59 2.19
CA HIS A 476 -1.24 -14.92 1.99
C HIS A 476 -2.14 -14.87 0.76
N GLY A 477 -1.60 -15.29 -0.39
CA GLY A 477 -2.22 -15.05 -1.69
C GLY A 477 -2.23 -13.55 -2.03
N ASP A 478 -3.44 -13.00 -2.19
CA ASP A 478 -3.70 -11.57 -2.45
C ASP A 478 -4.11 -10.80 -1.19
N ALA A 479 -4.23 -11.49 -0.05
CA ALA A 479 -4.57 -10.88 1.22
C ALA A 479 -3.32 -10.43 1.97
N PHE A 480 -3.45 -9.35 2.73
CA PHE A 480 -2.44 -8.90 3.69
C PHE A 480 -2.87 -9.25 5.11
N ILE A 481 -1.95 -9.87 5.85
CA ILE A 481 -2.16 -10.27 7.23
C ILE A 481 -1.15 -9.54 8.10
N HIS A 482 -1.62 -8.79 9.09
CA HIS A 482 -0.77 -8.17 10.12
C HIS A 482 -1.24 -8.65 11.49
N TYR A 483 -0.37 -9.37 12.20
CA TYR A 483 -0.78 -10.16 13.36
C TYR A 483 -1.06 -9.34 14.63
N GLY A 484 -0.58 -8.10 14.70
CA GLY A 484 -0.76 -7.22 15.84
C GLY A 484 -0.17 -5.85 15.59
N LEU A 485 -0.96 -4.79 15.76
CA LEU A 485 -0.51 -3.41 15.52
C LEU A 485 0.15 -2.75 16.75
N GLY A 486 0.07 -3.35 17.93
CA GLY A 486 0.57 -2.79 19.20
C GLY A 486 -0.45 -1.93 19.95
N ASN A 487 0.01 -1.11 20.88
CA ASN A 487 -0.85 -0.24 21.69
C ASN A 487 -0.95 1.17 21.08
N LEU A 488 -2.17 1.64 20.75
CA LEU A 488 -2.43 3.02 20.33
C LEU A 488 -2.46 3.97 21.54
N PHE A 489 -3.46 3.81 22.41
CA PHE A 489 -3.65 4.60 23.63
C PHE A 489 -3.80 3.66 24.82
N PHE A 490 -2.67 3.12 25.27
CA PHE A 490 -2.63 2.31 26.48
C PHE A 490 -1.26 2.47 27.14
N ASP A 491 -1.21 2.72 28.45
CA ASP A 491 -0.03 3.13 29.21
C ASP A 491 1.07 2.07 29.41
N GLN A 492 1.10 1.06 28.54
CA GLN A 492 2.07 -0.01 28.59
C GLN A 492 3.41 0.42 27.97
N MET A 493 4.38 0.77 28.84
CA MET A 493 5.66 1.35 28.41
C MET A 493 6.86 0.37 28.40
N GLY A 494 6.70 -0.84 28.94
CA GLY A 494 7.79 -1.83 29.00
C GLY A 494 8.85 -1.55 30.08
N ASP A 495 8.47 -0.81 31.13
CA ASP A 495 9.29 -0.45 32.28
C ASP A 495 9.11 -1.39 33.49
N GLN A 496 8.15 -2.33 33.39
CA GLN A 496 7.89 -3.36 34.39
C GLN A 496 8.62 -4.66 34.00
N SER A 497 9.07 -5.44 35.00
CA SER A 497 9.88 -6.65 34.78
C SER A 497 9.22 -7.74 33.93
N TRP A 498 7.89 -7.75 33.85
CA TRP A 498 7.09 -8.71 33.08
C TRP A 498 6.68 -8.18 31.69
N MET A 499 6.97 -6.92 31.38
CA MET A 499 6.64 -6.29 30.10
C MET A 499 7.92 -6.03 29.28
N PRO A 500 8.04 -6.59 28.07
CA PRO A 500 9.21 -6.35 27.24
C PRO A 500 9.28 -4.88 26.78
N PRO A 501 10.48 -4.26 26.71
CA PRO A 501 10.63 -2.87 26.28
C PRO A 501 10.03 -2.55 24.90
N GLY A 502 9.93 -3.53 24.01
CA GLY A 502 9.40 -3.36 22.66
C GLY A 502 7.88 -3.12 22.58
N ILE A 503 7.15 -3.25 23.70
CA ILE A 503 5.68 -3.10 23.76
C ILE A 503 5.17 -1.69 23.40
N ARG A 504 6.07 -0.70 23.48
CA ARG A 504 5.80 0.69 23.09
C ARG A 504 5.95 0.97 21.59
N ARG A 505 6.33 -0.03 20.79
CA ARG A 505 6.43 0.07 19.32
C ARG A 505 5.11 -0.36 18.72
N LEU A 506 4.62 0.42 17.76
CA LEU A 506 3.31 0.20 17.16
C LEU A 506 3.30 0.59 15.68
N PHE A 507 2.34 0.02 14.96
CA PHE A 507 2.01 0.34 13.59
C PHE A 507 0.65 1.03 13.52
N PHE A 508 0.50 1.90 12.53
CA PHE A 508 -0.78 2.25 11.93
C PHE A 508 -0.72 1.83 10.48
N ASP A 509 -1.60 0.91 10.09
CA ASP A 509 -1.61 0.42 8.72
C ASP A 509 -2.58 1.25 7.92
N ARG A 510 -2.06 1.93 6.89
CA ARG A 510 -2.89 2.62 5.90
C ARG A 510 -3.11 1.73 4.69
N TYR A 511 -4.38 1.50 4.36
CA TYR A 511 -4.78 0.72 3.19
C TYR A 511 -5.40 1.65 2.14
N ALA A 512 -4.96 1.52 0.89
CA ALA A 512 -5.55 2.20 -0.25
C ALA A 512 -6.42 1.21 -1.03
N VAL A 513 -7.72 1.48 -1.05
CA VAL A 513 -8.70 0.74 -1.85
C VAL A 513 -9.08 1.59 -3.07
N TYR A 514 -8.98 1.01 -4.25
CA TYR A 514 -9.35 1.67 -5.50
C TYR A 514 -10.22 0.75 -6.34
N ASP A 515 -11.40 1.23 -6.72
CA ASP A 515 -12.37 0.51 -7.56
C ASP A 515 -12.65 -0.93 -7.07
N GLY A 516 -12.90 -1.06 -5.76
CA GLY A 516 -13.23 -2.32 -5.09
C GLY A 516 -12.05 -3.25 -4.83
N LYS A 517 -10.81 -2.78 -4.97
CA LYS A 517 -9.58 -3.58 -4.77
C LYS A 517 -8.61 -2.91 -3.81
N LEU A 518 -7.98 -3.69 -2.93
CA LEU A 518 -6.80 -3.23 -2.19
C LEU A 518 -5.64 -3.10 -3.17
N VAL A 519 -5.14 -1.88 -3.38
CA VAL A 519 -4.07 -1.62 -4.36
C VAL A 519 -2.74 -1.27 -3.72
N SER A 520 -2.73 -0.85 -2.45
CA SER A 520 -1.49 -0.54 -1.73
C SER A 520 -1.66 -0.55 -0.22
N ILE A 521 -0.55 -0.76 0.48
CA ILE A 521 -0.44 -0.77 1.94
C ILE A 521 0.75 0.14 2.32
N GLU A 522 0.53 1.04 3.27
CA GLU A 522 1.54 1.90 3.86
C GLU A 522 1.65 1.63 5.36
N LEU A 523 2.84 1.23 5.82
CA LEU A 523 3.14 0.98 7.23
C LEU A 523 3.63 2.28 7.90
N ILE A 524 2.75 2.94 8.65
CA ILE A 524 3.10 4.10 9.48
C ILE A 524 3.62 3.57 10.82
N THR A 525 4.83 3.94 11.21
CA THR A 525 5.45 3.45 12.45
C THR A 525 5.48 4.52 13.52
N ALA A 526 5.08 4.15 14.73
CA ALA A 526 5.02 5.05 15.87
C ALA A 526 5.62 4.44 17.14
N LEU A 527 6.01 5.33 18.05
CA LEU A 527 6.41 5.01 19.42
C LEU A 527 5.44 5.64 20.39
N LEU A 528 4.98 4.85 21.35
CA LEU A 528 4.25 5.35 22.49
C LEU A 528 5.22 6.06 23.44
N GLU A 529 4.83 7.26 23.88
CA GLU A 529 5.55 8.10 24.83
C GLU A 529 4.61 8.62 25.91
N ASP A 530 5.20 9.09 27.02
CA ASP A 530 4.46 9.81 28.07
C ASP A 530 3.22 9.03 28.58
N TYR A 531 3.32 7.69 28.58
CA TYR A 531 2.29 6.74 29.02
C TYR A 531 0.92 6.91 28.35
N SER A 532 0.85 7.63 27.23
CA SER A 532 -0.44 8.05 26.67
C SER A 532 -0.40 8.47 25.21
N ARG A 533 0.75 8.89 24.67
CA ARG A 533 0.79 9.64 23.43
C ARG A 533 1.70 8.97 22.39
N PRO A 534 1.14 8.38 21.32
CA PRO A 534 1.92 7.94 20.19
C PRO A 534 2.54 9.13 19.45
N ARG A 535 3.70 8.90 18.85
CA ARG A 535 4.33 9.80 17.89
C ARG A 535 4.94 9.02 16.73
N ILE A 536 5.03 9.64 15.56
CA ILE A 536 5.81 9.10 14.46
C ILE A 536 7.26 8.83 14.90
N MET A 537 7.77 7.66 14.52
CA MET A 537 9.19 7.33 14.67
C MET A 537 10.03 8.26 13.79
N ASN A 538 11.19 8.69 14.27
CA ASN A 538 12.17 9.32 13.40
C ASN A 538 12.75 8.29 12.41
N GLU A 539 13.55 8.75 11.44
CA GLU A 539 14.09 7.90 10.37
C GLU A 539 14.90 6.71 10.89
N GLU A 540 15.74 6.91 11.91
CA GLU A 540 16.58 5.86 12.51
C GLU A 540 15.73 4.82 13.28
N GLU A 541 14.81 5.29 14.13
CA GLU A 541 13.89 4.43 14.89
C GLU A 541 13.03 3.58 13.94
N ARG A 542 12.49 4.21 12.89
CA ARG A 542 11.71 3.55 11.86
C ARG A 542 12.52 2.53 11.09
N ALA A 543 13.74 2.89 10.67
CA ALA A 543 14.60 2.00 9.91
C ALA A 543 14.93 0.74 10.71
N GLY A 544 15.31 0.87 11.97
CA GLY A 544 15.56 -0.28 12.85
C GLY A 544 14.31 -1.13 13.05
N PHE A 545 13.17 -0.50 13.32
CA PHE A 545 11.91 -1.22 13.53
C PHE A 545 11.46 -2.01 12.29
N LEU A 546 11.46 -1.40 11.11
CA LEU A 546 11.08 -2.09 9.88
C LEU A 546 12.08 -3.18 9.48
N GLN A 547 13.39 -2.95 9.62
CA GLN A 547 14.41 -3.96 9.33
C GLN A 547 14.20 -5.23 10.17
N GLU A 548 13.96 -5.06 11.48
CA GLU A 548 13.65 -6.18 12.37
C GLU A 548 12.40 -6.93 11.92
N TYR A 549 11.30 -6.22 11.64
CA TYR A 549 10.02 -6.87 11.37
C TYR A 549 9.95 -7.48 9.97
N PHE A 550 10.61 -6.89 8.97
CA PHE A 550 10.77 -7.53 7.66
C PHE A 550 11.69 -8.75 7.72
N TYR A 551 12.74 -8.73 8.57
CA TYR A 551 13.54 -9.93 8.83
C TYR A 551 12.72 -11.03 9.52
N TYR A 552 12.00 -10.72 10.60
CA TYR A 552 11.18 -11.69 11.32
C TYR A 552 10.01 -12.23 10.48
N SER A 553 9.51 -11.43 9.53
CA SER A 553 8.52 -11.86 8.54
C SER A 553 9.12 -12.72 7.40
N GLY A 554 10.46 -12.89 7.37
CA GLY A 554 11.16 -13.72 6.40
C GLY A 554 11.37 -13.06 5.04
N TRP A 555 11.25 -11.74 4.94
CA TRP A 555 11.33 -11.00 3.67
C TRP A 555 12.72 -10.43 3.38
N MET A 556 13.55 -10.23 4.40
CA MET A 556 14.88 -9.66 4.26
C MET A 556 15.90 -10.42 5.12
N PRO A 557 17.19 -10.42 4.77
CA PRO A 557 18.24 -10.86 5.70
C PRO A 557 18.36 -9.90 6.89
N PHE A 558 18.78 -10.41 8.05
CA PHE A 558 19.04 -9.57 9.22
C PHE A 558 20.25 -8.66 8.97
N ILE A 559 20.05 -7.35 9.09
CA ILE A 559 21.11 -6.35 9.10
C ILE A 559 21.11 -5.76 10.50
N PRO A 560 22.19 -5.91 11.30
CA PRO A 560 22.23 -5.35 12.64
C PRO A 560 22.14 -3.82 12.59
N THR A 561 21.02 -3.26 13.04
CA THR A 561 20.92 -1.82 13.28
C THR A 561 21.62 -1.50 14.61
N PRO A 562 22.39 -0.39 14.73
CA PRO A 562 22.91 0.04 16.02
C PRO A 562 21.76 0.16 17.02
N THR A 563 21.89 -0.44 18.20
CA THR A 563 20.86 -0.34 19.23
C THR A 563 20.72 1.13 19.63
N PRO A 564 19.54 1.75 19.45
CA PRO A 564 19.32 3.10 19.90
C PRO A 564 19.58 3.15 21.40
N SER A 565 20.49 4.02 21.85
CA SER A 565 20.65 4.26 23.28
C SER A 565 19.36 4.90 23.77
N ILE A 566 18.54 4.13 24.48
CA ILE A 566 17.33 4.64 25.13
C ILE A 566 17.75 5.83 25.97
N THR A 567 17.40 7.03 25.54
CA THR A 567 17.52 8.22 26.39
C THR A 567 16.19 8.30 27.12
N PRO A 568 16.08 7.84 28.38
CA PRO A 568 14.86 8.00 29.12
C PRO A 568 14.59 9.50 29.27
N THR A 569 13.62 10.01 28.51
CA THR A 569 13.08 11.35 28.74
C THR A 569 12.24 11.28 30.00
N LEU A 570 12.91 11.38 31.15
CA LEU A 570 12.23 11.56 32.44
C LEU A 570 11.63 12.97 32.43
N THR A 571 10.38 13.07 32.00
CA THR A 571 9.61 14.31 32.19
C THR A 571 9.04 14.25 33.60
N PRO A 572 9.50 15.11 34.53
CA PRO A 572 8.97 15.10 35.89
C PRO A 572 7.48 15.47 35.86
N MET A 573 6.63 14.55 36.31
CA MET A 573 5.21 14.84 36.56
C MET A 573 5.12 15.56 37.91
N SER A 574 4.68 16.82 37.90
CA SER A 574 4.31 17.52 39.13
C SER A 574 2.99 16.96 39.63
N ILE A 575 3.03 16.19 40.72
CA ILE A 575 1.81 15.70 41.38
C ILE A 575 1.25 16.86 42.22
N PRO A 576 0.05 17.38 41.92
CA PRO A 576 -0.55 18.43 42.73
C PRO A 576 -0.78 17.91 44.16
N PRO A 577 -0.59 18.75 45.20
CA PRO A 577 -0.83 18.34 46.57
C PRO A 577 -2.29 17.89 46.75
N PRO A 578 -2.57 16.93 47.64
CA PRO A 578 -3.92 16.45 47.88
C PRO A 578 -4.83 17.62 48.23
N ILE A 579 -5.97 17.73 47.53
CA ILE A 579 -7.00 18.70 47.84
C ILE A 579 -7.56 18.32 49.22
N HIS A 580 -7.17 19.08 50.24
CA HIS A 580 -7.82 18.99 51.55
C HIS A 580 -9.25 19.51 51.41
N THR A 581 -10.21 18.59 51.36
CA THR A 581 -11.59 18.92 51.66
C THR A 581 -11.67 19.31 53.14
N PRO A 582 -12.14 20.52 53.50
CA PRO A 582 -12.41 20.82 54.89
C PRO A 582 -13.51 19.88 55.37
N SER A 583 -13.24 19.15 56.46
CA SER A 583 -14.26 18.37 57.15
C SER A 583 -15.34 19.30 57.73
N PRO A 584 -16.60 18.84 57.80
CA PRO A 584 -17.75 19.66 58.19
C PRO A 584 -17.66 20.27 59.60
#